data_AF-A0A7J7LWZ3-F1
#
_entry.id   AF-A0A7J7LWZ3-F1
#
_cell.length_a   1.000
_cell.length_b   1.000
_cell.length_c   1.000
_cell.angle_alpha   90.00
_cell.angle_beta   90.00
_cell.angle_gamma   90.00
#
_symmetry.space_group_name_H-M   'P 1'
#
loop_
_entity.id
_entity.type
_entity.pdbx_description
1 polymer ?
#
loop_
_entity_poly.entity_id
_entity_poly.type
_entity_poly.pdbx_seq_one_letter_code
_entity_poly.pdbx_strand_id
1 'polypeptide(L)'
;LVEVPEPTVDEALQILKGLKEQYETHHMLRYTDGALVAAARLSFQYISNHSLPGKAIDLIDEASFLVQFRNSKLCNNTRKLEKQLRQITNEKIEVVRDEGFEKVY
;
A
#
# COMPACT_ATOMS: atom_id res chain seq x y z
N LEU A 1 3.57 -4.40 42.43
CA LEU A 1 3.43 -4.35 40.97
C LEU A 1 1.97 -4.05 40.68
N VAL A 2 1.70 -3.04 39.85
CA VAL A 2 0.34 -2.78 39.36
C VAL A 2 0.19 -3.61 38.09
N GLU A 3 -0.75 -4.54 38.07
CA GLU A 3 -1.10 -5.28 36.85
C GLU A 3 -1.93 -4.39 35.95
N VAL A 4 -1.51 -4.23 34.70
CA VAL A 4 -2.29 -3.55 33.66
C VAL A 4 -2.97 -4.65 32.84
N PRO A 5 -4.30 -4.78 32.90
CA PRO A 5 -4.99 -5.80 32.12
C PRO A 5 -4.89 -5.51 30.63
N GLU A 6 -4.89 -6.57 29.82
CA GLU A 6 -5.01 -6.43 28.37
C GLU A 6 -6.35 -5.75 28.03
N PRO A 7 -6.36 -4.72 27.16
CA PRO A 7 -7.60 -4.09 26.73
C PRO A 7 -8.53 -5.06 26.01
N THR A 8 -9.83 -4.83 26.18
CA THR A 8 -10.86 -5.45 25.36
C THR A 8 -10.73 -5.05 23.89
N VAL A 9 -11.37 -5.79 22.99
CA VAL A 9 -11.39 -5.48 21.55
C VAL A 9 -11.94 -4.07 21.28
N ASP A 10 -12.96 -3.65 22.02
CA ASP A 10 -13.57 -2.32 21.86
C ASP A 10 -12.66 -1.21 22.37
N GLU A 11 -11.96 -1.42 23.50
CA GLU A 11 -10.95 -0.47 24.00
C GLU A 11 -9.77 -0.37 23.04
N ALA A 12 -9.29 -1.49 22.53
CA ALA A 12 -8.25 -1.51 21.50
C ALA A 12 -8.67 -0.76 20.24
N LEU A 13 -9.92 -0.90 19.80
CA LEU A 13 -10.47 -0.13 18.68
C LEU A 13 -10.47 1.38 18.96
N GLN A 14 -10.81 1.81 20.18
CA GLN A 14 -10.73 3.24 20.55
C GLN A 14 -9.29 3.75 20.52
N ILE A 15 -8.33 2.95 21.01
CA ILE A 15 -6.91 3.29 20.94
C ILE A 15 -6.47 3.44 19.47
N LEU A 16 -6.82 2.48 18.61
CA LEU A 16 -6.51 2.54 17.16
C LEU A 16 -7.12 3.78 16.50
N LYS A 17 -8.36 4.16 16.86
CA LYS A 17 -9.00 5.38 16.37
C LYS A 17 -8.24 6.64 16.82
N GLY A 18 -7.76 6.67 18.05
CA GLY A 18 -6.93 7.76 18.56
C GLY A 18 -5.59 7.89 17.84
N LEU A 19 -5.01 6.77 17.39
CA LEU A 19 -3.74 6.74 16.65
C LEU A 19 -3.92 6.96 15.13
N LYS A 20 -5.16 6.86 14.62
CA LYS A 20 -5.47 6.84 13.19
C LYS A 20 -4.78 7.96 12.41
N GLU A 21 -4.97 9.21 12.82
CA GLU A 21 -4.46 10.38 12.09
C GLU A 21 -2.92 10.37 11.97
N GLN A 22 -2.23 9.98 13.06
CA GLN A 22 -0.78 9.89 13.08
C GLN A 22 -0.28 8.78 12.15
N TYR A 23 -0.95 7.63 12.16
CA TYR A 23 -0.60 6.49 11.32
C TYR A 23 -0.93 6.71 9.85
N GLU A 24 -2.01 7.41 9.54
CA GLU A 24 -2.36 7.79 8.16
C GLU A 24 -1.29 8.72 7.58
N THR A 25 -0.83 9.68 8.39
CA THR A 25 0.27 10.58 8.02
C THR A 25 1.56 9.81 7.83
N HIS A 26 1.91 8.92 8.76
CA HIS A 26 3.16 8.15 8.72
C HIS A 26 3.21 7.19 7.52
N HIS A 27 2.13 6.44 7.28
CA HIS A 27 2.07 5.46 6.19
C HIS A 27 1.66 6.05 4.85
N MET A 28 1.28 7.33 4.80
CA MET A 28 0.78 8.01 3.60
C MET A 28 -0.43 7.30 2.97
N LEU A 29 -1.34 6.80 3.83
CA LEU A 29 -2.54 6.05 3.46
C LEU A 29 -3.74 6.55 4.27
N ARG A 30 -4.95 6.20 3.85
CA ARG A 30 -6.17 6.40 4.66
C ARG A 30 -6.74 5.05 5.09
N TYR A 31 -7.09 4.92 6.37
CA TYR A 31 -7.75 3.75 6.90
C TYR A 31 -9.26 3.96 6.93
N THR A 32 -9.99 2.98 6.41
CA THR A 32 -11.42 2.90 6.66
C THR A 32 -11.66 2.48 8.09
N ASP A 33 -12.79 2.89 8.68
CA ASP A 33 -13.13 2.46 10.03
C ASP A 33 -13.31 0.94 10.11
N GLY A 34 -13.79 0.33 9.02
CA GLY A 34 -13.85 -1.13 8.88
C GLY A 34 -12.48 -1.81 8.96
N ALA A 35 -11.42 -1.19 8.45
CA ALA A 35 -10.06 -1.73 8.55
C ALA A 35 -9.57 -1.76 10.01
N LEU A 36 -9.86 -0.71 10.79
CA LEU A 36 -9.49 -0.67 12.22
C LEU A 36 -10.27 -1.71 13.02
N VAL A 37 -11.57 -1.87 12.74
CA VAL A 37 -12.41 -2.92 13.36
C VAL A 37 -11.88 -4.31 13.03
N ALA A 38 -11.52 -4.54 11.77
CA ALA A 38 -10.98 -5.82 11.33
C ALA A 38 -9.62 -6.11 12.01
N ALA A 39 -8.73 -5.12 12.08
CA ALA A 39 -7.43 -5.27 12.74
C ALA A 39 -7.58 -5.67 14.21
N ALA A 40 -8.46 -4.99 14.97
CA ALA A 40 -8.71 -5.32 16.37
C ALA A 40 -9.31 -6.73 16.55
N ARG A 41 -10.33 -7.09 15.75
CA ARG A 41 -11.03 -8.37 15.88
C ARG A 41 -10.19 -9.56 15.42
N LEU A 42 -9.55 -9.45 14.26
CA LEU A 42 -8.80 -10.55 13.66
C LEU A 42 -7.49 -10.81 14.42
N SER A 43 -6.80 -9.75 14.86
CA SER A 43 -5.64 -9.94 15.72
C SER A 43 -6.04 -10.63 17.03
N PHE A 44 -7.15 -10.21 17.66
CA PHE A 44 -7.65 -10.88 18.85
C PHE A 44 -7.98 -12.36 18.62
N GLN A 45 -8.66 -12.68 17.51
CA GLN A 45 -9.12 -14.03 17.22
C GLN A 45 -8.00 -15.00 16.79
N TYR A 46 -7.00 -14.52 16.05
CA TYR A 46 -6.03 -15.39 15.37
C TYR A 46 -4.58 -15.19 15.81
N ILE A 47 -4.25 -14.11 16.54
CA ILE A 47 -2.90 -13.85 17.05
C ILE A 47 -2.91 -13.99 18.58
N SER A 48 -2.49 -15.15 19.06
CA SER A 48 -2.47 -15.51 20.49
C SER A 48 -1.21 -15.07 21.23
N ASN A 49 -0.10 -14.85 20.51
CA ASN A 49 1.22 -14.69 21.12
C ASN A 49 1.54 -13.24 21.52
N HIS A 50 0.57 -12.34 21.33
CA HIS A 50 0.69 -10.90 21.55
C HIS A 50 -0.60 -10.37 22.17
N SER A 51 -0.48 -9.29 22.93
CA SER A 51 -1.61 -8.61 23.56
C SER A 51 -2.12 -7.45 22.72
N LEU A 52 -3.41 -7.17 22.84
CA LEU A 52 -4.00 -5.92 22.40
C LEU A 52 -3.41 -4.72 23.18
N PRO A 53 -3.34 -3.52 22.57
CA PRO A 53 -3.64 -3.23 21.17
C PRO A 53 -2.48 -3.56 20.22
N GLY A 54 -1.31 -3.95 20.74
CA GLY A 54 -0.05 -4.11 19.98
C GLY A 54 -0.20 -4.98 18.74
N LYS A 55 -0.76 -6.18 18.87
CA LYS A 55 -0.99 -7.07 17.72
C LYS A 55 -1.88 -6.49 16.62
N ALA A 56 -2.79 -5.58 16.96
CA ALA A 56 -3.64 -4.92 15.97
C ALA A 56 -2.88 -3.81 15.25
N ILE A 57 -1.97 -3.14 15.96
CA ILE A 57 -1.03 -2.15 15.39
C ILE A 57 -0.08 -2.84 14.42
N ASP A 58 0.54 -3.95 14.83
CA ASP A 58 1.46 -4.72 13.99
C ASP A 58 0.79 -5.14 12.66
N LEU A 59 -0.47 -5.61 12.72
CA LEU A 59 -1.24 -5.93 11.52
C LEU A 59 -1.48 -4.72 10.61
N ILE A 60 -1.74 -3.53 11.17
CA ILE A 60 -1.93 -2.30 10.40
C ILE A 60 -0.62 -1.91 9.72
N ASP A 61 0.52 -2.01 10.42
CA ASP A 61 1.84 -1.64 9.90
C ASP A 61 2.23 -2.54 8.73
N GLU A 62 2.09 -3.86 8.89
CA GLU A 62 2.37 -4.83 7.85
C GLU A 62 1.45 -4.64 6.63
N ALA A 63 0.14 -4.45 6.85
CA ALA A 63 -0.80 -4.18 5.78
C ALA A 63 -0.46 -2.89 5.02
N SER A 64 -0.05 -1.85 5.75
CA SER A 64 0.34 -0.55 5.17
C SER A 64 1.59 -0.67 4.30
N PHE A 65 2.59 -1.42 4.75
CA PHE A 65 3.77 -1.73 3.96
C PHE A 65 3.41 -2.48 2.67
N LEU A 66 2.56 -3.51 2.77
CA LEU A 66 2.14 -4.30 1.61
C LEU A 66 1.42 -3.46 0.54
N VAL A 67 0.56 -2.52 0.96
CA VAL A 67 -0.13 -1.61 0.05
C VAL A 67 0.88 -0.68 -0.66
N GLN A 68 1.76 -0.04 0.09
CA GLN A 68 2.79 0.84 -0.49
C GLN A 68 3.72 0.08 -1.45
N PHE A 69 4.14 -1.14 -1.07
CA PHE A 69 4.98 -1.99 -1.90
C PHE A 69 4.30 -2.37 -3.22
N ARG A 70 3.01 -2.73 -3.18
CA ARG A 70 2.22 -3.03 -4.38
C ARG A 70 2.09 -1.80 -5.29
N ASN A 71 1.80 -0.63 -4.72
CA ASN A 71 1.70 0.62 -5.47
C ASN A 71 3.03 0.99 -6.16
N SER A 72 4.16 0.81 -5.46
CA SER A 72 5.50 1.02 -6.03
C SER A 72 5.77 0.06 -7.22
N LYS A 73 5.42 -1.22 -7.09
CA LYS A 73 5.54 -2.19 -8.19
C LYS A 73 4.69 -1.83 -9.41
N LEU A 74 3.45 -1.39 -9.19
CA LEU A 74 2.57 -0.94 -10.27
C LEU A 74 3.18 0.25 -11.02
N CYS A 75 3.70 1.24 -10.30
CA CYS A 75 4.39 2.39 -10.89
C CYS A 75 5.58 1.97 -11.77
N ASN A 76 6.39 1.01 -11.31
CA ASN A 76 7.52 0.50 -12.07
C ASN A 76 7.11 -0.18 -13.39
N ASN A 77 6.01 -0.96 -13.37
CA ASN A 77 5.47 -1.61 -14.55
C ASN A 77 4.96 -0.59 -15.58
N THR A 78 4.20 0.42 -15.13
CA THR A 78 3.72 1.50 -16.01
C THR A 78 4.88 2.25 -16.66
N ARG A 79 5.93 2.58 -15.89
CA ARG A 79 7.12 3.24 -16.43
C ARG A 79 7.85 2.40 -17.48
N LYS A 80 7.87 1.07 -17.32
CA LYS A 80 8.44 0.16 -18.31
C LYS A 80 7.61 0.16 -19.60
N LEU A 81 6.29 0.08 -19.50
CA LEU A 81 5.38 0.14 -20.64
C LEU A 81 5.50 1.46 -21.40
N GLU A 82 5.59 2.60 -20.71
CA GLU A 82 5.81 3.89 -21.38
C GLU A 82 7.15 3.95 -22.13
N LYS A 83 8.22 3.37 -21.58
CA LYS A 83 9.51 3.30 -22.27
C LYS A 83 9.40 2.48 -23.56
N GLN A 84 8.72 1.34 -23.51
CA GLN A 84 8.49 0.49 -24.69
C GLN A 84 7.64 1.23 -25.73
N LEU A 85 6.58 1.93 -25.31
CA LEU A 85 5.74 2.71 -26.21
C LEU A 85 6.52 3.83 -26.90
N ARG A 86 7.37 4.56 -26.15
CA ARG A 86 8.26 5.59 -26.73
C ARG A 86 9.23 5.00 -27.74
N GLN A 87 9.82 3.86 -27.45
CA GLN A 87 10.73 3.17 -28.37
C GLN A 87 10.03 2.79 -29.68
N ILE A 88 8.88 2.10 -29.60
CA ILE A 88 8.10 1.69 -30.77
C ILE A 88 7.63 2.91 -31.58
N THR A 89 7.26 4.00 -30.91
CA THR A 89 6.85 5.24 -31.58
C THR A 89 8.00 5.88 -32.35
N ASN A 90 9.20 5.91 -31.75
CA ASN A 90 10.40 6.41 -32.41
C ASN A 90 10.80 5.53 -33.60
N GLU A 91 10.82 4.21 -33.43
CA GLU A 91 11.09 3.25 -34.51
C GLU A 91 10.11 3.45 -35.68
N LYS A 92 8.82 3.63 -35.39
CA LYS A 92 7.80 3.93 -36.41
C LYS A 92 8.07 5.25 -37.14
N ILE A 93 8.49 6.30 -36.43
CA ILE A 93 8.79 7.61 -37.03
C ILE A 93 10.00 7.51 -37.97
N GLU A 94 11.05 6.78 -37.57
CA GLU A 94 12.25 6.58 -38.39
C GLU A 94 11.93 5.79 -39.67
N VAL A 95 11.14 4.70 -39.59
CA VAL A 95 10.72 3.95 -40.79
C VAL A 95 9.91 4.82 -41.75
N VAL A 96 8.98 5.63 -41.24
CA VAL A 96 8.19 6.55 -42.09
C VAL A 96 9.07 7.62 -42.73
N ARG A 97 10.14 8.07 -42.06
CA ARG A 97 11.11 8.98 -42.66
C ARG A 97 11.88 8.32 -43.79
N ASP A 98 12.41 7.12 -43.57
CA ASP A 98 13.18 6.37 -44.58
C ASP A 98 12.35 6.03 -45.83
N GLU A 99 11.11 5.57 -45.67
CA GLU A 99 10.19 5.34 -46.81
C GLU A 99 9.85 6.62 -47.58
N GLY A 100 9.91 7.78 -46.90
CA GLY A 100 9.75 9.09 -47.51
C GLY A 100 10.96 9.51 -48.36
N PHE A 101 12.16 9.05 -48.04
CA PHE A 101 13.37 9.29 -48.84
C PHE A 101 13.47 8.36 -50.06
N GLU A 102 12.97 7.13 -49.96
CA GLU A 102 12.98 6.18 -51.09
C GLU A 102 12.01 6.54 -52.23
N LYS A 103 10.93 7.31 -51.95
CA LYS A 103 9.96 7.73 -52.99
C LYS A 103 10.32 9.03 -53.73
N VAL A 104 11.43 9.68 -53.37
CA VAL A 104 11.84 10.98 -53.96
C VAL A 104 12.96 10.83 -55.01
N TYR A 105 13.37 9.61 -55.33
CA TYR A 105 14.33 9.32 -56.41
C TYR A 105 13.66 8.72 -57.65
#